data_AF-A0A7C1E8P8-F1
#
_entry.id   AF-A0A7C1E8P8-F1
#
_cell.length_a   1.000
_cell.length_b   1.000
_cell.length_c   1.000
_cell.angle_alpha   90.00
_cell.angle_beta   90.00
_cell.angle_gamma   90.00
#
_symmetry.space_group_name_H-M   'P 1'
#
loop_
_entity.id
_entity.type
_entity.pdbx_description
1 polymer ?
#
loop_
_entity_poly.entity_id
_entity_poly.type
_entity_poly.pdbx_seq_one_letter_code
_entity_poly.pdbx_strand_id
1 'polypeptide(L)'
;MYYHLPGLLRRSFWRILLRNPRIAFNKMGNAVITSVGTIGVLDGWFIHRSVHPISFGIGSILKKPMVVENEIQVREILHITVLIDHDVIDGAPMVRLLNALTRSIESGYFLEKPNPQNTHPHLQ
;
A
#
# COMPACT_ATOMS: atom_id res chain seq x y z
N MET A 1 25.50 -18.56 2.64
CA MET A 1 25.96 -18.17 4.00
C MET A 1 24.83 -18.21 5.04
N TYR A 2 23.64 -17.64 4.80
CA TYR A 2 22.50 -17.67 5.75
C TYR A 2 21.94 -19.08 6.06
N TYR A 3 21.94 -19.98 5.07
CA TYR A 3 21.36 -21.32 5.18
C TYR A 3 22.17 -22.32 6.03
N HIS A 4 23.39 -21.97 6.47
CA HIS A 4 24.25 -22.85 7.27
C HIS A 4 24.26 -22.54 8.78
N LEU A 5 23.47 -21.56 9.24
CA LEU A 5 23.40 -21.21 10.66
C LEU A 5 22.49 -22.17 11.42
N PRO A 6 22.90 -22.65 12.63
CA PRO A 6 22.07 -23.49 13.48
C PRO A 6 20.71 -22.82 13.75
N GLY A 7 19.63 -23.61 13.74
CA GLY A 7 18.25 -23.10 13.80
C GLY A 7 17.96 -22.17 14.98
N LEU A 8 18.66 -22.35 16.10
CA LEU A 8 18.56 -21.50 17.29
C LEU A 8 19.10 -20.08 17.04
N LEU A 9 20.25 -19.94 16.39
CA LEU A 9 20.84 -18.64 16.07
C LEU A 9 19.97 -17.85 15.08
N ARG A 10 19.46 -18.56 14.06
CA ARG A 10 18.51 -17.99 13.10
C ARG A 10 17.25 -17.46 13.80
N ARG A 11 16.69 -18.24 14.74
CA ARG A 11 15.46 -17.90 15.46
C ARG A 11 15.69 -16.76 16.47
N SER A 12 16.83 -16.74 17.15
CA SER A 12 17.22 -15.65 18.05
C SER A 12 17.46 -14.34 17.30
N PHE A 13 18.09 -14.39 16.13
CA PHE A 13 18.28 -13.21 15.27
C PHE A 13 16.94 -12.60 14.84
N TRP A 14 16.00 -13.41 14.33
CA TRP A 14 14.66 -12.93 14.00
C TRP A 14 13.90 -12.41 15.21
N ARG A 15 14.03 -13.06 16.36
CA ARG A 15 13.37 -12.63 17.60
C ARG A 15 13.93 -11.29 18.10
N ILE A 16 15.23 -11.05 18.00
CA ILE A 16 15.86 -9.77 18.38
C ILE A 16 15.51 -8.66 17.39
N LEU A 17 15.54 -8.96 16.09
CA LEU A 17 15.20 -8.02 15.03
C LEU A 17 13.73 -7.57 15.10
N LEU A 18 12.80 -8.52 15.26
CA LEU A 18 11.36 -8.24 15.35
C LEU A 18 10.95 -7.65 16.71
N ARG A 19 11.76 -7.84 17.76
CA ARG A 19 11.51 -7.25 19.09
C ARG A 19 11.87 -5.77 19.17
N ASN A 20 12.63 -5.24 18.20
CA ASN A 20 12.92 -3.83 18.10
C ASN A 20 12.23 -3.21 16.86
N PRO A 21 10.98 -2.74 16.99
CA PRO A 21 10.20 -2.24 15.87
C PRO A 21 10.88 -1.09 15.13
N ARG A 22 11.72 -0.29 15.81
CA ARG A 22 12.50 0.81 15.19
C ARG A 22 13.58 0.29 14.23
N ILE A 23 14.21 -0.84 14.51
CA ILE A 23 15.22 -1.45 13.63
C ILE A 23 14.55 -2.17 12.46
N ALA A 24 13.43 -2.87 12.72
CA ALA A 24 12.63 -3.49 11.68
C ALA A 24 12.08 -2.44 10.68
N PHE A 25 11.53 -1.35 11.21
CA PHE A 25 11.08 -0.18 10.45
C PHE A 25 12.18 0.37 9.53
N ASN A 26 13.38 0.62 10.07
CA ASN A 26 14.45 1.29 9.33
C ASN A 26 15.05 0.41 8.22
N LYS A 27 14.88 -0.92 8.30
CA LYS A 27 15.41 -1.85 7.30
C LYS A 27 14.37 -2.34 6.29
N MET A 28 13.09 -2.37 6.66
CA MET A 28 12.03 -3.05 5.91
C MET A 28 10.94 -2.10 5.41
N GLY A 29 10.88 -0.87 5.92
CA GLY A 29 9.91 0.15 5.51
C GLY A 29 8.54 0.03 6.22
N ASN A 30 7.71 1.05 6.00
CA ASN A 30 6.39 1.21 6.64
C ASN A 30 5.22 0.69 5.84
N ALA A 31 5.37 0.70 4.52
CA ALA A 31 4.34 0.34 3.58
C ALA A 31 4.86 -0.81 2.73
N VAL A 32 4.08 -1.88 2.68
CA VAL A 32 4.26 -2.93 1.67
C VAL A 32 3.25 -2.72 0.57
N ILE A 33 3.70 -2.84 -0.67
CA ILE A 33 2.81 -2.86 -1.84
C ILE A 33 2.98 -4.22 -2.50
N THR A 34 1.88 -4.95 -2.65
CA THR A 34 1.85 -6.25 -3.31
C THR A 34 0.90 -6.19 -4.49
N SER A 35 1.42 -6.44 -5.70
CA SER A 35 0.59 -6.57 -6.90
C SER A 35 0.12 -8.00 -7.03
N VAL A 36 -1.15 -8.25 -6.72
CA VAL A 36 -1.80 -9.55 -6.89
C VAL A 36 -2.51 -9.62 -8.25
N GLY A 37 -2.89 -8.47 -8.81
CA GLY A 37 -3.61 -8.35 -10.08
C GLY A 37 -2.84 -8.79 -11.32
N THR A 38 -1.52 -8.99 -11.22
CA THR A 38 -0.65 -9.43 -12.33
C THR A 38 -0.73 -10.94 -12.59
N ILE A 39 -1.14 -11.74 -11.60
CA ILE A 39 -1.15 -13.21 -11.69
C ILE A 39 -2.54 -13.73 -12.13
N GLY A 40 -3.61 -12.96 -11.94
CA GLY A 40 -4.94 -13.32 -12.41
C GLY A 40 -5.98 -12.22 -12.18
N VAL A 41 -7.10 -12.30 -12.93
CA VAL A 41 -8.27 -11.44 -12.77
C VAL A 41 -8.99 -11.84 -11.48
N LEU A 42 -8.78 -11.07 -10.42
CA LEU A 42 -9.44 -11.26 -9.14
C LEU A 42 -10.51 -10.18 -8.94
N ASP A 43 -11.78 -10.59 -9.02
CA ASP A 43 -12.93 -9.78 -8.60
C ASP A 43 -13.23 -10.00 -7.11
N GLY A 44 -12.26 -9.71 -6.26
CA GLY A 44 -12.33 -10.05 -4.84
C GLY A 44 -11.37 -9.25 -3.97
N TRP A 45 -11.54 -9.35 -2.65
CA TRP A 45 -10.75 -8.64 -1.67
C TRP A 45 -9.64 -9.55 -1.14
N PHE A 46 -8.40 -9.06 -1.08
CA PHE A 46 -7.25 -9.87 -0.66
C PHE A 46 -6.84 -9.55 0.78
N ILE A 47 -7.10 -10.49 1.69
CA ILE A 47 -6.65 -10.38 3.07
C ILE A 47 -5.25 -10.94 3.17
N HIS A 48 -4.26 -10.06 3.05
CA HIS A 48 -2.86 -10.41 3.27
C HIS A 48 -2.53 -10.29 4.77
N ARG A 49 -1.82 -11.27 5.33
CA ARG A 49 -1.25 -11.14 6.68
C ARG A 49 0.11 -10.43 6.56
N SER A 50 0.12 -9.10 6.71
CA SER A 50 1.36 -8.34 6.80
C SER A 50 1.76 -8.10 8.26
N VAL A 51 3.05 -8.08 8.51
CA VAL A 51 3.65 -7.66 9.80
C VAL A 51 3.97 -6.15 9.78
N HIS A 52 3.67 -5.46 8.67
CA HIS A 52 3.89 -4.03 8.50
C HIS A 52 2.61 -3.24 8.87
N PRO A 53 2.77 -2.03 9.41
CA PRO A 53 1.65 -1.20 9.90
C PRO A 53 0.71 -0.74 8.77
N ILE A 54 1.20 -0.67 7.53
CA ILE A 54 0.38 -0.40 6.34
C ILE A 54 0.76 -1.38 5.24
N SER A 55 -0.23 -1.95 4.57
CA SER A 55 0.01 -2.79 3.41
C SER A 55 -1.10 -2.69 2.36
N PHE A 56 -0.69 -2.57 1.11
CA PHE A 56 -1.53 -2.33 -0.06
C PHE A 56 -1.49 -3.55 -0.97
N GLY A 57 -2.66 -4.16 -1.19
CA GLY A 57 -2.89 -5.16 -2.23
C GLY A 57 -3.48 -4.50 -3.46
N ILE A 58 -2.73 -4.45 -4.56
CA ILE A 58 -3.21 -3.93 -5.85
C ILE A 58 -3.70 -5.12 -6.69
N GLY A 59 -4.99 -5.10 -7.00
CA GLY A 59 -5.69 -6.08 -7.83
C GLY A 59 -5.69 -5.71 -9.31
N SER A 60 -6.55 -6.37 -10.08
CA SER A 60 -6.67 -6.15 -11.52
C SER A 60 -7.58 -4.95 -11.83
N ILE A 61 -7.40 -4.38 -13.02
CA ILE A 61 -8.29 -3.36 -13.59
C ILE A 61 -9.37 -4.09 -14.40
N LEU A 62 -10.63 -3.88 -14.04
CA LEU A 62 -11.78 -4.56 -14.65
C LEU A 62 -12.79 -3.56 -15.20
N LYS A 63 -13.40 -3.88 -16.35
CA LYS A 63 -14.49 -3.07 -16.91
C LYS A 63 -15.81 -3.44 -16.25
N LYS A 64 -16.43 -2.47 -15.57
CA LYS A 64 -17.71 -2.67 -14.87
C LYS A 64 -18.70 -1.54 -15.21
N PRO A 65 -20.01 -1.83 -15.30
CA PRO A 65 -21.02 -0.78 -15.39
C PRO A 65 -21.08 -0.02 -14.07
N MET A 66 -20.92 1.29 -14.11
CA MET A 66 -20.99 2.18 -12.95
C MET A 66 -21.90 3.37 -13.26
N VAL A 67 -22.62 3.85 -12.25
CA VAL A 67 -23.49 5.00 -12.40
C VAL A 67 -22.66 6.27 -12.19
N VAL A 68 -22.57 7.09 -13.23
CA VAL A 68 -21.90 8.40 -13.21
C VAL A 68 -22.92 9.42 -13.69
N GLU A 69 -23.18 10.46 -12.90
CA GLU A 69 -24.12 11.53 -13.25
C GLU A 69 -25.51 11.00 -13.68
N ASN A 70 -26.03 10.00 -12.94
CA ASN A 70 -27.29 9.30 -13.21
C ASN A 70 -27.34 8.47 -14.51
N GLU A 71 -26.23 8.25 -15.20
CA GLU A 71 -26.15 7.38 -16.37
C GLU A 71 -25.28 6.13 -16.11
N ILE A 72 -25.67 4.99 -16.68
CA ILE A 72 -24.86 3.77 -16.61
C ILE A 72 -23.78 3.84 -17.69
N GLN A 73 -22.52 3.95 -17.27
CA GLN A 73 -21.37 3.98 -18.16
C GLN A 73 -20.41 2.83 -17.82
N VAL A 74 -19.77 2.25 -18.83
CA VAL A 74 -18.71 1.25 -18.62
C VAL A 74 -17.42 1.97 -18.23
N ARG A 75 -16.89 1.66 -17.04
CA ARG A 75 -15.65 2.26 -16.51
C ARG A 75 -14.63 1.18 -16.15
N GLU A 76 -13.36 1.55 -16.22
CA GLU A 76 -12.24 0.74 -15.74
C GLU A 76 -12.09 0.96 -14.23
N ILE A 77 -12.24 -0.11 -13.45
CA ILE A 77 -12.21 -0.08 -12.00
C ILE A 77 -10.98 -0.83 -11.51
N LEU A 78 -10.12 -0.14 -10.78
CA LEU A 78 -8.96 -0.74 -10.10
C LEU A 78 -9.38 -1.21 -8.71
N HIS A 79 -9.23 -2.50 -8.44
CA HIS A 79 -9.46 -3.05 -7.11
C HIS A 79 -8.22 -2.87 -6.24
N ILE A 80 -8.35 -2.15 -5.12
CA ILE A 80 -7.28 -1.98 -4.12
C ILE A 80 -7.80 -2.44 -2.77
N THR A 81 -7.04 -3.28 -2.08
CA THR A 81 -7.29 -3.65 -0.68
C THR A 81 -6.20 -3.06 0.20
N VAL A 82 -6.55 -2.34 1.26
CA VAL A 82 -5.58 -1.74 2.19
C VAL A 82 -5.77 -2.35 3.57
N LEU A 83 -4.68 -2.79 4.18
CA LEU A 83 -4.63 -3.25 5.57
C LEU A 83 -3.84 -2.24 6.39
N ILE A 84 -4.47 -1.75 7.45
CA ILE A 84 -3.91 -0.72 8.33
C ILE A 84 -4.04 -1.20 9.76
N ASP A 85 -2.93 -1.13 10.49
CA ASP A 85 -2.88 -1.47 11.91
C ASP A 85 -3.51 -0.35 12.75
N HIS A 86 -4.64 -0.65 13.38
CA HIS A 86 -5.39 0.30 14.20
C HIS A 86 -4.72 0.58 15.56
N ASP A 87 -3.74 -0.24 15.98
CA ASP A 87 -2.94 0.07 17.18
C ASP A 87 -1.94 1.21 16.91
N VAL A 88 -1.70 1.53 15.64
CA VAL A 88 -0.74 2.56 15.19
C VAL A 88 -1.45 3.76 14.55
N ILE A 89 -2.55 3.54 13.82
CA ILE A 89 -3.26 4.59 13.07
C ILE A 89 -4.74 4.60 13.43
N ASP A 90 -5.21 5.74 13.93
CA ASP A 90 -6.62 5.96 14.26
C ASP A 90 -7.51 6.07 13.00
N GLY A 91 -8.82 5.83 13.18
CA GLY A 91 -9.80 5.84 12.09
C GLY A 91 -9.89 7.16 11.30
N ALA A 92 -9.78 8.32 11.94
CA ALA A 92 -9.88 9.61 11.24
C ALA A 92 -8.68 9.89 10.30
N PRO A 93 -7.42 9.77 10.76
CA PRO A 93 -6.25 9.79 9.87
C PRO A 93 -6.31 8.73 8.76
N MET A 94 -6.79 7.52 9.08
CA MET A 94 -6.95 6.42 8.12
C MET A 94 -7.88 6.80 6.95
N VAL A 95 -9.08 7.30 7.25
CA VAL A 95 -10.05 7.72 6.23
C VAL A 95 -9.52 8.88 5.40
N ARG A 96 -8.82 9.84 6.02
CA ARG A 96 -8.19 10.95 5.29
C ARG A 96 -7.14 10.47 4.30
N LEU A 97 -6.31 9.50 4.70
CA LEU A 97 -5.31 8.89 3.81
C LEU A 97 -5.98 8.21 2.61
N LEU A 98 -7.00 7.37 2.86
CA LEU A 98 -7.70 6.65 1.80
C LEU A 98 -8.42 7.58 0.83
N ASN A 99 -9.05 8.65 1.33
CA ASN A 99 -9.70 9.65 0.49
C ASN A 99 -8.71 10.43 -0.37
N ALA A 100 -7.56 10.83 0.21
CA ALA A 100 -6.50 11.50 -0.55
C ALA A 100 -5.92 10.58 -1.62
N LEU A 101 -5.63 9.32 -1.27
CA LEU A 101 -5.13 8.31 -2.20
C LEU A 101 -6.09 8.08 -3.37
N THR A 102 -7.37 7.88 -3.07
CA THR A 102 -8.41 7.65 -4.09
C THR A 102 -8.48 8.83 -5.05
N ARG A 103 -8.56 10.06 -4.53
CA ARG A 103 -8.60 11.29 -5.34
C ARG A 103 -7.35 11.43 -6.21
N SER A 104 -6.17 11.17 -5.67
CA SER A 104 -4.91 11.27 -6.43
C SER A 104 -4.82 10.24 -7.56
N ILE A 105 -5.36 9.04 -7.36
CA ILE A 105 -5.42 8.00 -8.40
C ILE A 105 -6.44 8.39 -9.48
N GLU A 106 -7.64 8.81 -9.08
CA GLU A 106 -8.71 9.21 -10.01
C GLU A 106 -8.34 10.44 -10.84
N SER A 107 -7.69 11.44 -10.23
CA SER A 107 -7.29 12.66 -10.93
C SER A 107 -5.94 12.55 -11.64
N GLY A 108 -5.19 11.46 -11.44
CA GLY A 108 -3.83 11.32 -11.94
C GLY A 108 -2.87 12.41 -11.44
N TYR A 109 -3.11 12.98 -10.25
CA TYR A 109 -2.43 14.20 -9.75
C TYR A 109 -0.90 14.14 -9.84
N PHE A 110 -0.31 12.98 -9.56
CA PHE A 110 1.13 12.78 -9.55
C PHE A 110 1.73 12.38 -10.91
N LEU A 111 0.92 12.32 -11.97
CA LEU A 111 1.36 12.03 -13.34
C LEU A 111 1.72 13.31 -14.11
N GLU A 112 1.31 14.47 -13.61
CA GLU A 112 1.74 15.76 -14.15
C GLU A 112 3.22 15.97 -13.84
N LYS A 113 4.05 16.11 -14.89
CA LYS A 113 5.47 16.40 -14.72
C LYS A 113 5.62 17.70 -13.91
N PRO A 114 6.51 17.75 -12.91
CA PRO A 114 6.77 19.00 -12.20
C PRO A 114 7.19 20.05 -13.21
N ASN A 115 6.38 21.10 -13.35
CA ASN A 115 6.77 22.29 -14.07
C ASN A 115 7.97 22.90 -13.32
N PRO A 116 9.15 23.05 -13.93
CA PRO A 116 10.34 23.58 -13.25
C PRO A 116 10.16 25.00 -12.68
N GLN A 117 9.05 25.66 -12.95
CA GLN A 117 8.72 27.00 -12.46
C GLN A 117 8.09 27.03 -11.06
N ASN A 118 7.65 25.89 -10.50
CA ASN A 118 6.95 25.83 -9.20
C ASN A 118 7.76 25.11 -8.10
N THR A 119 9.06 24.90 -8.30
CA THR A 119 9.93 24.31 -7.28
C THR A 119 10.17 25.33 -6.17
N HIS A 120 9.32 25.30 -5.14
CA HIS A 120 9.56 26.05 -3.91
C HIS A 120 10.86 25.55 -3.24
N PRO A 121 11.83 26.44 -2.94
CA PRO A 121 13.18 26.07 -2.52
C PRO A 121 13.33 25.71 -1.02
N HIS A 122 12.30 25.14 -0.37
CA HIS A 122 12.28 25.03 1.10
C HIS A 122 12.16 23.62 1.68
N LEU A 123 12.78 22.62 1.05
CA LEU A 123 13.07 21.33 1.69
C LEU A 123 14.48 20.88 1.30
N GLN A 124 15.47 21.48 1.97
CA GLN A 124 16.74 20.83 2.29
C GLN A 124 16.66 20.33 3.74
#